data_AF-A0A3D0SE06-F1
#
_entry.id   AF-A0A3D0SE06-F1
#
_cell.length_a   1.000
_cell.length_b   1.000
_cell.length_c   1.000
_cell.angle_alpha   90.00
_cell.angle_beta   90.00
_cell.angle_gamma   90.00
#
_symmetry.space_group_name_H-M   'P 1'
#
loop_
_entity.id
_entity.type
_entity.pdbx_description
1 polymer ?
#
loop_
_entity_poly.entity_id
_entity_poly.type
_entity_poly.pdbx_seq_one_letter_code
_entity_poly.pdbx_strand_id
1 'polypeptide(L)'
;RYSFGGEITTVKCFEDRELIDRVLTEPGDGKVLLIDGGGSLRRALFDAESAQLAVENNWEGVVCYGCVREVDSLSDFDLGILAVNSIPVNADSQGTGDIDVPVNFGGVTFLPEDHLYADSTGVILSPEPLDID
;
A
#
# COMPACT_ATOMS: atom_id res chain seq x y z
N ARG A 1 12.27 4.51 0.71
CA ARG A 1 12.64 4.51 2.16
C ARG A 1 12.82 3.08 2.68
N TYR A 2 13.64 2.86 3.73
CA TYR A 2 13.87 1.52 4.32
C TYR A 2 12.95 1.18 5.51
N SER A 3 12.40 2.19 6.18
CA SER A 3 11.37 2.04 7.20
C SER A 3 10.34 3.16 7.08
N PHE A 4 9.11 2.86 7.49
CA PHE A 4 7.97 3.78 7.45
C PHE A 4 6.86 3.28 8.37
N GLY A 5 5.90 4.13 8.70
CA GLY A 5 4.75 3.74 9.48
C GLY A 5 3.73 4.87 9.60
N GLY A 6 2.54 4.53 10.05
CA GLY A 6 1.43 5.47 10.14
C GLY A 6 0.08 4.78 10.34
N GLU A 7 -0.96 5.59 10.45
CA GLU A 7 -2.35 5.14 10.43
C GLU A 7 -2.66 4.49 9.07
N ILE A 8 -3.35 3.35 9.05
CA ILE A 8 -3.67 2.67 7.80
C ILE A 8 -5.00 3.12 7.20
N THR A 9 -4.97 3.39 5.90
CA THR A 9 -6.14 3.42 5.02
C THR A 9 -6.12 2.14 4.19
N THR A 10 -7.26 1.45 4.08
CA THR A 10 -7.29 0.14 3.41
C THR A 10 -7.98 0.20 2.06
N VAL A 11 -7.46 -0.54 1.09
CA VAL A 11 -8.13 -0.80 -0.19
C VAL A 11 -8.16 -2.30 -0.42
N LYS A 12 -9.36 -2.84 -0.60
CA LYS A 12 -9.57 -4.24 -0.98
C LYS A 12 -9.99 -4.30 -2.45
N CYS A 13 -9.19 -4.95 -3.27
CA CYS A 13 -9.46 -5.10 -4.69
C CYS A 13 -8.92 -6.43 -5.23
N PHE A 14 -9.16 -6.70 -6.51
CA PHE A 14 -8.55 -7.86 -7.18
C PHE A 14 -8.24 -7.51 -8.62
N GLU A 15 -6.95 -7.29 -8.92
CA GLU A 15 -6.46 -6.96 -10.26
C GLU A 15 -7.08 -5.70 -10.88
N ASP A 16 -7.56 -4.79 -10.02
CA ASP A 16 -8.09 -3.47 -10.36
C ASP A 16 -7.42 -2.43 -9.46
N ARG A 17 -6.92 -1.35 -10.04
CA ARG A 17 -6.13 -0.32 -9.33
C ARG A 17 -6.80 1.05 -9.25
N GLU A 18 -7.97 1.23 -9.85
CA GLU A 18 -8.57 2.58 -9.92
C GLU A 18 -8.84 3.18 -8.53
N LEU A 19 -9.25 2.36 -7.56
CA LEU A 19 -9.46 2.81 -6.19
C LEU A 19 -8.15 3.13 -5.46
N ILE A 20 -7.05 2.45 -5.80
CA ILE A 20 -5.71 2.72 -5.24
C ILE A 20 -5.28 4.11 -5.69
N ASP A 21 -5.30 4.36 -7.00
CA ASP A 21 -4.90 5.65 -7.55
C ASP A 21 -5.79 6.79 -7.05
N ARG A 22 -7.10 6.54 -6.88
CA ARG A 22 -8.02 7.51 -6.26
C ARG A 22 -7.63 7.86 -4.83
N VAL A 23 -7.37 6.87 -3.96
CA VAL A 23 -7.01 7.11 -2.56
C VAL A 23 -5.68 7.87 -2.45
N LEU A 24 -4.72 7.58 -3.33
CA LEU A 24 -3.41 8.27 -3.33
C LEU A 24 -3.50 9.76 -3.66
N THR A 25 -4.62 10.24 -4.22
CA THR A 25 -4.86 11.68 -4.44
C THR A 25 -5.34 12.41 -3.18
N GLU A 26 -5.65 11.68 -2.11
CA GLU A 26 -6.03 12.25 -0.82
C GLU A 26 -4.80 12.52 0.06
N PRO A 27 -4.89 13.43 1.05
CA PRO A 27 -3.78 13.72 1.97
C PRO A 27 -3.32 12.47 2.74
N GLY A 28 -2.04 12.14 2.59
CA GLY A 28 -1.39 10.96 3.14
C GLY A 28 -0.46 11.20 4.32
N ASP A 29 -0.35 12.44 4.81
CA ASP A 29 0.55 12.79 5.93
C ASP A 29 0.32 11.86 7.13
N GLY A 30 1.37 11.12 7.54
CA GLY A 30 1.30 10.17 8.64
C GLY A 30 0.48 8.90 8.37
N LYS A 31 0.15 8.61 7.10
CA LYS A 31 -0.66 7.46 6.68
C LYS A 31 0.09 6.47 5.81
N VAL A 32 -0.31 5.21 5.91
CA VAL A 32 0.14 4.11 5.06
C VAL A 32 -1.05 3.55 4.29
N LEU A 33 -0.89 3.39 2.98
CA LEU A 33 -1.91 2.72 2.16
C LEU A 33 -1.70 1.20 2.23
N LEU A 34 -2.70 0.49 2.75
CA LEU A 34 -2.70 -0.97 2.86
C LEU A 34 -3.62 -1.59 1.81
N ILE A 35 -3.03 -2.28 0.83
CA ILE A 35 -3.76 -2.84 -0.32
C ILE A 35 -3.89 -4.35 -0.14
N ASP A 36 -5.12 -4.84 0.06
CA ASP A 36 -5.45 -6.25 -0.12
C ASP A 36 -5.81 -6.50 -1.59
N GLY A 37 -4.81 -6.89 -2.38
CA GLY A 37 -4.97 -7.29 -3.78
C GLY A 37 -5.30 -8.77 -3.98
N GLY A 38 -5.65 -9.50 -2.90
CA GLY A 38 -5.86 -10.93 -2.90
C GLY A 38 -4.59 -11.77 -3.14
N GLY A 39 -3.40 -11.16 -3.08
CA GLY A 39 -2.13 -11.85 -3.28
C GLY A 39 -1.89 -12.28 -4.73
N SER A 40 -2.58 -11.68 -5.69
CA SER A 40 -2.40 -12.04 -7.11
C SER A 40 -0.98 -11.73 -7.57
N LEU A 41 -0.38 -12.68 -8.29
CA LEU A 41 0.92 -12.54 -8.94
C LEU A 41 0.84 -12.22 -10.43
N ARG A 42 -0.37 -11.97 -10.95
CA ARG A 42 -0.62 -11.90 -12.40
C ARG A 42 -0.67 -10.48 -12.94
N ARG A 43 -0.96 -9.51 -12.09
CA ARG A 43 -1.20 -8.10 -12.44
C ARG A 43 -0.61 -7.18 -11.38
N ALA A 44 0.02 -6.10 -11.81
CA ALA A 44 0.60 -5.09 -10.93
C ALA A 44 -0.46 -4.05 -10.54
N LEU A 45 -0.60 -3.81 -9.24
CA LEU A 45 -1.56 -2.87 -8.65
C LEU A 45 -0.96 -1.48 -8.37
N PHE A 46 0.36 -1.35 -8.46
CA PHE A 46 1.10 -0.13 -8.15
C PHE A 46 2.33 -0.02 -9.06
N ASP A 47 2.62 1.19 -9.54
CA ASP A 47 3.72 1.50 -10.44
C ASP A 47 4.28 2.91 -10.18
N ALA A 48 5.15 3.41 -11.06
CA ALA A 48 5.77 4.72 -10.88
C ALA A 48 4.76 5.88 -10.88
N GLU A 49 3.63 5.75 -11.59
CA GLU A 49 2.58 6.77 -11.59
C GLU A 49 1.86 6.82 -10.23
N SER A 50 1.50 5.66 -9.66
CA SER A 50 0.97 5.61 -8.29
C SER A 50 1.99 6.12 -7.26
N ALA A 51 3.26 5.79 -7.42
CA ALA A 51 4.32 6.25 -6.52
C ALA A 51 4.47 7.77 -6.54
N GLN A 52 4.38 8.38 -7.72
CA GLN A 52 4.39 9.83 -7.87
C GLN A 52 3.20 10.47 -7.14
N LEU A 53 1.99 9.94 -7.33
CA LEU A 53 0.80 10.42 -6.61
C LEU A 53 0.96 10.31 -5.09
N ALA A 54 1.48 9.18 -4.62
CA ALA A 54 1.71 8.95 -3.20
C ALA A 54 2.68 9.98 -2.60
N VAL A 55 3.80 10.24 -3.27
CA VAL A 55 4.80 11.22 -2.83
C VAL A 55 4.26 12.64 -2.88
N GLU A 56 3.53 13.02 -3.95
CA GLU A 56 2.93 14.36 -4.08
C GLU A 56 1.92 14.67 -2.98
N ASN A 57 1.27 13.64 -2.44
CA ASN A 57 0.28 13.76 -1.37
C ASN A 57 0.81 13.29 0.00
N ASN A 58 2.14 13.23 0.18
CA ASN A 58 2.83 12.98 1.45
C ASN A 58 2.52 11.63 2.13
N TRP A 59 2.20 10.58 1.38
CA TRP A 59 2.04 9.25 1.96
C TRP A 59 3.35 8.72 2.55
N GLU A 60 3.30 8.09 3.73
CA GLU A 60 4.49 7.51 4.36
C GLU A 60 4.96 6.23 3.66
N GLY A 61 3.99 5.46 3.15
CA GLY A 61 4.28 4.26 2.38
C GLY A 61 3.06 3.49 1.93
N VAL A 62 3.34 2.37 1.26
CA VAL A 62 2.37 1.46 0.67
C VAL A 62 2.78 0.03 1.01
N VAL A 63 1.83 -0.76 1.49
CA VAL A 63 1.97 -2.20 1.67
C VAL A 63 0.95 -2.89 0.77
N CYS A 64 1.43 -3.58 -0.26
CA CYS A 64 0.62 -4.23 -1.27
C CYS A 64 0.66 -5.75 -1.12
N TYR A 65 -0.44 -6.34 -0.65
CA TYR A 65 -0.67 -7.77 -0.75
C TYR A 65 -1.07 -8.14 -2.19
N GLY A 66 -0.09 -8.03 -3.09
CA GLY A 66 -0.19 -8.21 -4.53
C GLY A 66 1.14 -7.87 -5.20
N CYS A 67 1.12 -7.65 -6.51
CA CYS A 67 2.31 -7.27 -7.27
C CYS A 67 2.40 -5.78 -7.57
N VAL A 68 3.64 -5.34 -7.82
CA VAL A 68 3.97 -4.01 -8.36
C VAL A 68 4.73 -4.14 -9.68
N ARG A 69 5.05 -3.02 -10.34
CA ARG A 69 5.89 -2.99 -11.55
C ARG A 69 6.84 -1.80 -11.52
N GLU A 70 7.77 -1.77 -12.48
CA GLU A 70 8.74 -0.67 -12.65
C GLU A 70 9.64 -0.49 -11.42
N VAL A 71 10.10 -1.61 -10.86
CA VAL A 71 10.87 -1.65 -9.60
C VAL A 71 12.11 -0.77 -9.59
N ASP A 72 12.77 -0.58 -10.74
CA ASP A 72 13.91 0.33 -10.87
C ASP A 72 13.46 1.78 -10.58
N SER A 73 12.37 2.23 -11.20
CA SER A 73 11.79 3.55 -10.96
C SER A 73 11.22 3.70 -9.55
N LEU A 74 10.54 2.66 -9.03
CA LEU A 74 10.00 2.66 -7.67
C LEU A 74 11.09 2.90 -6.62
N SER A 75 12.32 2.45 -6.87
CA SER A 75 13.44 2.61 -5.94
C SER A 75 13.96 4.04 -5.80
N ASP A 76 13.63 4.93 -6.75
CA ASP A 76 14.05 6.33 -6.75
C ASP A 76 13.11 7.25 -5.94
N PHE A 77 11.91 6.78 -5.57
CA PHE A 77 10.94 7.57 -4.80
C PHE A 77 11.27 7.56 -3.31
N ASP A 78 11.07 8.71 -2.65
CA ASP A 78 11.14 8.82 -1.19
C ASP A 78 9.86 8.31 -0.50
N LEU A 79 9.50 7.05 -0.78
CA LEU A 79 8.30 6.37 -0.32
C LEU A 79 8.66 4.99 0.25
N GLY A 80 7.96 4.53 1.28
CA GLY A 80 8.02 3.13 1.72
C GLY A 80 7.18 2.25 0.80
N ILE A 81 7.74 1.16 0.24
CA ILE A 81 6.97 0.25 -0.63
C ILE A 81 7.31 -1.19 -0.26
N LEU A 82 6.28 -1.95 0.13
CA LEU A 82 6.37 -3.40 0.31
C LEU A 82 5.34 -4.08 -0.59
N ALA A 83 5.75 -5.14 -1.27
CA ALA A 83 4.88 -5.92 -2.14
C ALA A 83 5.30 -7.39 -2.17
N VAL A 84 4.40 -8.27 -2.64
CA VAL A 84 4.67 -9.71 -2.70
C VAL A 84 5.67 -10.05 -3.81
N ASN A 85 5.53 -9.42 -4.99
CA ASN A 85 6.41 -9.64 -6.14
C ASN A 85 6.30 -8.49 -7.16
N SER A 86 7.05 -8.57 -8.26
CA SER A 86 6.88 -7.71 -9.43
C SER A 86 6.36 -8.47 -10.66
N ILE A 87 5.59 -7.79 -11.51
CA ILE A 87 5.07 -8.34 -12.77
C ILE A 87 4.90 -7.22 -13.81
N PRO A 88 5.23 -7.41 -15.10
CA PRO A 88 5.13 -6.31 -16.07
C PRO A 88 3.69 -5.97 -16.47
N VAL A 89 2.74 -6.89 -16.29
CA VAL A 89 1.37 -6.72 -16.74
C VAL A 89 0.61 -5.81 -15.77
N ASN A 90 0.08 -4.69 -16.25
CA ASN A 90 -0.70 -3.78 -15.42
C ASN A 90 -2.08 -4.38 -15.06
N ALA A 91 -2.58 -4.02 -13.88
CA ALA A 91 -3.98 -4.23 -13.49
C ALA A 91 -4.94 -3.43 -14.37
N ASP A 92 -6.21 -3.84 -14.36
CA ASP A 92 -7.27 -3.06 -14.98
C ASP A 92 -7.60 -1.84 -14.11
N SER A 93 -8.37 -0.90 -14.64
CA SER A 93 -8.84 0.29 -13.93
C SER A 93 -10.32 0.46 -14.23
N GLN A 94 -11.17 -0.22 -13.45
CA GLN A 94 -12.62 -0.17 -13.61
C GLN A 94 -13.34 0.28 -12.33
N GLY A 95 -12.61 0.52 -11.23
CA GLY A 95 -13.19 1.01 -9.98
C GLY A 95 -13.76 -0.07 -9.09
N THR A 96 -13.39 -1.33 -9.33
CA THR A 96 -13.90 -2.46 -8.53
C THR A 96 -13.11 -2.64 -7.23
N GLY A 97 -13.85 -2.78 -6.13
CA GLY A 97 -13.29 -2.99 -4.79
C GLY A 97 -13.98 -2.15 -3.72
N ASP A 98 -13.37 -2.13 -2.54
CA ASP A 98 -13.87 -1.44 -1.35
C ASP A 98 -12.73 -0.64 -0.69
N ILE A 99 -13.07 0.49 -0.09
CA ILE A 99 -12.14 1.35 0.67
C ILE A 99 -12.54 1.33 2.14
N ASP A 100 -11.57 1.36 3.03
CA ASP A 100 -11.76 1.42 4.49
C ASP A 100 -12.65 0.30 5.02
N VAL A 101 -12.33 -0.92 4.58
CA VAL A 101 -12.94 -2.16 5.07
C VAL A 101 -11.90 -3.04 5.76
N PRO A 102 -12.29 -3.84 6.76
CA PRO A 102 -11.38 -4.84 7.32
C PRO A 102 -10.81 -5.78 6.26
N VAL A 103 -9.48 -5.96 6.25
CA VAL A 103 -8.76 -6.87 5.35
C VAL A 103 -7.95 -7.90 6.15
N ASN A 104 -7.65 -9.05 5.53
CA ASN A 104 -6.91 -10.11 6.20
C ASN A 104 -5.93 -10.79 5.24
N PHE A 105 -4.64 -10.73 5.60
CA PHE A 105 -3.57 -11.46 4.91
C PHE A 105 -2.38 -11.63 5.85
N GLY A 106 -1.48 -12.56 5.53
CA GLY A 106 -0.32 -12.86 6.39
C GLY A 106 -0.69 -13.37 7.79
N GLY A 107 -1.93 -13.83 7.99
CA GLY A 107 -2.44 -14.25 9.30
C GLY A 107 -2.81 -13.09 10.24
N VAL A 108 -2.81 -11.85 9.75
CA VAL A 108 -3.17 -10.64 10.49
C VAL A 108 -4.45 -10.06 9.90
N THR A 109 -5.37 -9.64 10.77
CA THR A 109 -6.52 -8.81 10.38
C THR A 109 -6.16 -7.36 10.61
N PHE A 110 -6.36 -6.55 9.59
CA PHE A 110 -6.12 -5.11 9.61
C PHE A 110 -7.46 -4.40 9.60
N LEU A 111 -7.67 -3.50 10.55
CA LEU A 111 -8.83 -2.64 10.61
C LEU A 111 -8.42 -1.23 10.16
N PRO A 112 -9.30 -0.49 9.46
CA PRO A 112 -9.07 0.94 9.24
C PRO A 112 -8.73 1.64 10.56
N GLU A 113 -7.86 2.65 10.52
CA GLU A 113 -7.36 3.41 11.68
C GLU A 113 -6.35 2.66 12.59
N ASP A 114 -6.07 1.37 12.35
CA ASP A 114 -4.92 0.71 12.98
C ASP A 114 -3.61 1.40 12.55
N HIS A 115 -2.52 1.14 13.27
CA HIS A 115 -1.20 1.71 13.00
C HIS A 115 -0.23 0.62 12.55
N LEU A 116 0.36 0.81 11.37
CA LEU A 116 1.31 -0.12 10.76
C LEU A 116 2.72 0.46 10.82
N TYR A 117 3.68 -0.38 11.17
CA TYR A 117 5.10 -0.04 11.13
C TYR A 117 5.85 -1.10 10.34
N ALA A 118 6.69 -0.66 9.42
CA ALA A 118 7.41 -1.52 8.50
C ALA A 118 8.88 -1.14 8.40
N ASP A 119 9.73 -2.15 8.31
CA ASP A 119 11.14 -2.01 7.98
C ASP A 119 11.60 -3.17 7.07
N SER A 120 12.91 -3.30 6.85
CA SER A 120 13.49 -4.39 6.06
C SER A 120 13.37 -5.78 6.71
N THR A 121 13.03 -5.86 8.00
CA THR A 121 12.86 -7.10 8.74
C THR A 121 11.42 -7.59 8.65
N GLY A 122 10.44 -6.70 8.78
CA GLY A 122 9.04 -7.09 8.72
C GLY A 122 8.06 -5.95 8.95
N VAL A 123 6.80 -6.36 9.15
CA VAL A 123 5.66 -5.48 9.37
C VAL A 123 5.00 -5.86 10.69
N ILE A 124 4.69 -4.85 11.51
CA ILE A 124 3.91 -5.00 12.74
C ILE A 124 2.69 -4.09 12.70
N LEU A 125 1.66 -4.46 13.47
CA LEU A 125 0.39 -3.75 13.57
C LEU A 125 0.09 -3.45 15.05
N SER A 126 -0.46 -2.28 15.32
CA SER A 126 -0.94 -1.87 16.63
C SER A 126 -2.30 -1.18 16.50
N PRO A 127 -3.29 -1.46 17.36
CA PRO A 127 -4.56 -0.72 17.36
C PRO A 127 -4.43 0.77 17.72
N GLU A 128 -3.36 1.12 18.45
CA GLU A 128 -3.06 2.49 18.86
C GLU A 128 -1.64 2.87 18.40
N PRO A 129 -1.34 4.16 18.19
CA PRO A 129 0.01 4.59 17.85
C PRO A 129 1.03 4.11 18.90
N LEU A 130 2.15 3.56 18.43
CA LEU A 130 3.28 3.22 19.29
C LEU A 130 4.15 4.45 19.53
N ASP A 131 4.42 4.74 20.79
CA ASP A 131 5.33 5.80 21.21
C ASP A 131 6.79 5.46 20.86
N ILE A 132 7.61 6.50 20.64
CA ILE A 132 9.04 6.40 20.30
C ILE A 132 9.93 6.48 21.57
N ASP A 133 9.36 6.40 22.77
CA ASP A 133 10.09 6.56 24.05
C ASP A 133 11.23 5.55 24.25
#